data_AF-A0A7S2GWI0-F1
#
_entry.id   AF-A0A7S2GWI0-F1
#
_cell.length_a   1.000
_cell.length_b   1.000
_cell.length_c   1.000
_cell.angle_alpha   90.00
_cell.angle_beta   90.00
_cell.angle_gamma   90.00
#
_symmetry.space_group_name_H-M   'P 1'
#
loop_
_entity.id
_entity.type
_entity.pdbx_description
1 polymer ?
#
loop_
_entity_poly.entity_id
_entity_poly.type
_entity_poly.pdbx_seq_one_letter_code
_entity_poly.pdbx_strand_id
1 'polypeptide(L)'
;RVLNAAIAPDPRDIKWENAHINLSWSAGREWTANVALGVGAILWSVPVAAIQAWATADSLASIPGFEWIMSFDGGDLASLVNGYLPVVALLAIILLLPIIFEWIAVNYELRKTHSDVEKSILTRYFYYQLANIYITVTAGSIWTSLSDILDHPGNVFAILGKSLPTVVGYFVTLLMT
;
A
#
# COMPACT_ATOMS: atom_id res chain seq x y z
N ARG A 1 5.02 -38.78 -14.49
CA ARG A 1 4.11 -37.62 -14.66
C ARG A 1 3.15 -37.66 -13.47
N VAL A 2 3.37 -36.84 -12.44
CA VAL A 2 2.50 -36.85 -11.25
C VAL A 2 1.25 -36.04 -11.61
N LEU A 3 0.08 -36.66 -11.53
CA LEU A 3 -1.19 -35.99 -11.78
C LEU A 3 -1.60 -35.28 -10.48
N ASN A 4 -1.69 -33.95 -10.52
CA ASN A 4 -2.23 -33.17 -9.41
C ASN A 4 -3.75 -33.17 -9.52
N ALA A 5 -4.42 -33.86 -8.60
CA ALA A 5 -5.88 -33.85 -8.46
C ALA A 5 -6.26 -33.04 -7.20
N ALA A 6 -7.25 -32.18 -7.33
CA ALA A 6 -7.82 -31.39 -6.24
C ALA A 6 -9.34 -31.54 -6.25
N ILE A 7 -9.98 -31.19 -5.14
CA ILE A 7 -11.45 -31.13 -5.04
C ILE A 7 -11.95 -30.10 -6.05
N ALA A 8 -12.98 -30.46 -6.83
CA ALA A 8 -13.57 -29.54 -7.78
C ALA A 8 -14.25 -28.37 -7.04
N PRO A 9 -13.90 -27.12 -7.36
CA PRO A 9 -14.59 -25.94 -6.80
C PRO A 9 -16.02 -25.82 -7.35
N ASP A 10 -16.83 -24.95 -6.72
CA ASP A 10 -18.18 -24.64 -7.20
C ASP A 10 -18.10 -24.14 -8.67
N PRO A 11 -18.96 -24.62 -9.59
CA PRO A 11 -18.97 -24.17 -10.98
C PRO A 11 -19.02 -22.65 -11.17
N ARG A 12 -19.60 -21.92 -10.21
CA ARG A 12 -19.70 -20.45 -10.22
C ARG A 12 -18.41 -19.75 -9.83
N ASP A 13 -17.54 -20.44 -9.09
CA ASP A 13 -16.24 -19.91 -8.67
C ASP A 13 -15.18 -20.05 -9.78
N ILE A 14 -15.45 -20.84 -10.83
CA ILE A 14 -14.51 -21.09 -11.92
C ILE A 14 -14.52 -19.94 -12.93
N LYS A 15 -13.35 -19.35 -13.20
CA LYS A 15 -13.12 -18.47 -14.35
C LYS A 15 -12.87 -19.32 -15.60
N TRP A 16 -13.93 -19.59 -16.34
CA TRP A 16 -13.91 -20.44 -17.54
C TRP A 16 -12.90 -19.97 -18.60
N GLU A 17 -12.73 -18.67 -18.76
CA GLU A 17 -11.75 -18.06 -19.67
C GLU A 17 -10.31 -18.54 -19.39
N ASN A 18 -9.97 -18.75 -18.12
CA ASN A 18 -8.63 -19.14 -17.67
C ASN A 18 -8.48 -20.65 -17.40
N ALA A 19 -9.56 -21.43 -17.48
CA ALA A 19 -9.58 -22.84 -17.08
C ALA A 19 -8.57 -23.71 -17.86
N HIS A 20 -8.36 -23.38 -19.13
CA HIS A 20 -7.48 -24.12 -20.07
C HIS A 20 -5.98 -23.91 -19.82
N ILE A 21 -5.60 -22.95 -18.98
CA ILE A 21 -4.20 -22.57 -18.78
C ILE A 21 -3.43 -23.62 -17.96
N ASN A 22 -2.18 -23.89 -18.33
CA ASN A 22 -1.32 -24.81 -17.59
C ASN A 22 -0.89 -24.21 -16.23
N LEU A 23 -1.02 -24.99 -15.16
CA LEU A 23 -0.66 -24.58 -13.79
C LEU A 23 0.80 -24.15 -13.67
N SER A 24 1.74 -24.84 -14.33
CA SER A 24 3.17 -24.46 -14.27
C SER A 24 3.45 -23.10 -14.91
N TRP A 25 2.71 -22.75 -15.95
CA TRP A 25 2.81 -21.44 -16.61
C TRP A 25 2.23 -20.33 -15.74
N SER A 26 1.05 -20.56 -15.16
CA SER A 26 0.42 -19.61 -14.23
C SER A 26 1.30 -19.37 -12.99
N ALA A 27 1.87 -20.43 -12.40
CA ALA A 27 2.77 -20.33 -11.25
C ALA A 27 4.04 -19.51 -11.54
N GLY A 28 4.63 -19.63 -12.73
CA GLY A 28 5.77 -18.79 -13.13
C GLY A 28 5.40 -17.31 -13.21
N ARG A 29 4.22 -17.00 -13.77
CA ARG A 29 3.72 -15.62 -13.87
C ARG A 29 3.39 -15.06 -12.49
N GLU A 30 2.75 -15.84 -11.62
CA GLU A 30 2.51 -15.47 -10.22
C GLU A 30 3.82 -15.15 -9.49
N TRP A 31 4.85 -15.96 -9.65
CA TRP A 31 6.15 -15.69 -9.05
C TRP A 31 6.73 -14.36 -9.54
N THR A 32 6.73 -14.10 -10.85
CA THR A 32 7.22 -12.83 -11.39
C THR A 32 6.41 -11.62 -10.89
N ALA A 33 5.08 -11.75 -10.81
CA ALA A 33 4.20 -10.70 -10.30
C ALA A 33 4.46 -10.44 -8.81
N ASN A 34 4.62 -11.48 -7.99
CA ASN A 34 4.93 -11.35 -6.57
C ASN A 34 6.29 -10.69 -6.33
N VAL A 35 7.31 -11.01 -7.14
CA VAL A 35 8.62 -10.34 -7.05
C VAL A 35 8.50 -8.86 -7.43
N ALA A 36 7.83 -8.55 -8.54
CA ALA A 36 7.65 -7.17 -9.00
C ALA A 36 6.87 -6.33 -7.96
N LEU A 37 5.77 -6.86 -7.44
CA LEU A 37 4.98 -6.21 -6.38
C LEU A 37 5.74 -6.14 -5.06
N GLY A 38 6.57 -7.13 -4.73
CA GLY A 38 7.45 -7.09 -3.55
C GLY A 38 8.47 -5.96 -3.63
N VAL A 39 9.12 -5.79 -4.79
CA VAL A 39 10.00 -4.63 -5.03
C VAL A 39 9.20 -3.32 -4.96
N GLY A 40 8.01 -3.29 -5.55
CA GLY A 40 7.11 -2.14 -5.48
C GLY A 40 6.71 -1.77 -4.05
N ALA A 41 6.51 -2.75 -3.17
CA ALA A 41 6.19 -2.53 -1.76
C ALA A 41 7.39 -1.96 -0.98
N ILE A 42 8.62 -2.41 -1.27
CA ILE A 42 9.84 -1.83 -0.68
C ILE A 42 10.02 -0.37 -1.13
N LEU A 43 9.74 -0.10 -2.40
CA LEU A 43 9.82 1.25 -2.97
C LEU A 43 8.58 2.10 -2.70
N TRP A 44 7.62 1.63 -1.88
CA TRP A 44 6.36 2.33 -1.62
C TRP A 44 6.54 3.70 -0.95
N SER A 45 7.67 3.93 -0.29
CA SER A 45 7.99 5.24 0.30
C SER A 45 8.14 6.34 -0.76
N VAL A 46 8.59 6.00 -1.96
CA VAL A 46 8.79 6.96 -3.07
C VAL A 46 7.48 7.61 -3.50
N PRO A 47 6.43 6.87 -3.92
CA PRO A 47 5.16 7.50 -4.29
C PRO A 47 4.50 8.22 -3.10
N VAL A 48 4.60 7.68 -1.88
CA VAL A 48 4.04 8.32 -0.69
C VAL A 48 4.71 9.67 -0.39
N ALA A 49 6.04 9.74 -0.48
CA ALA A 49 6.78 10.99 -0.30
C ALA A 49 6.50 11.99 -1.44
N ALA A 50 6.38 11.50 -2.68
CA ALA A 50 6.03 12.34 -3.83
C ALA A 50 4.66 13.01 -3.65
N ILE A 51 3.65 12.25 -3.19
CA ILE A 51 2.32 12.80 -2.88
C ILE A 51 2.42 13.85 -1.78
N GLN A 52 3.15 13.56 -0.69
CA GLN A 52 3.30 14.52 0.41
C GLN A 52 3.99 15.82 -0.03
N ALA A 53 4.98 15.73 -0.93
CA ALA A 53 5.67 16.90 -1.46
C ALA A 53 4.81 17.74 -2.42
N TRP A 54 3.97 17.08 -3.23
CA TRP A 54 3.14 17.73 -4.25
C TRP A 54 1.76 18.16 -3.76
N ALA A 55 1.21 17.51 -2.73
CA ALA A 55 -0.12 17.78 -2.21
C ALA A 55 -0.13 18.97 -1.24
N THR A 56 0.47 20.09 -1.67
CA THR A 56 0.48 21.35 -0.93
C THR A 56 -0.50 22.35 -1.54
N ALA A 57 -1.03 23.25 -0.72
CA ALA A 57 -1.95 24.29 -1.17
C ALA A 57 -1.29 25.21 -2.22
N ASP A 58 0.01 25.50 -2.08
CA ASP A 58 0.78 26.25 -3.08
C ASP A 58 0.85 25.53 -4.43
N SER A 59 1.09 24.21 -4.41
CA SER A 59 1.10 23.40 -5.65
C SER A 59 -0.26 23.38 -6.31
N LEU A 60 -1.35 23.36 -5.52
CA LEU A 60 -2.70 23.40 -6.04
C LEU A 60 -3.07 24.78 -6.61
N ALA A 61 -2.64 25.86 -5.94
CA ALA A 61 -2.83 27.24 -6.40
C ALA A 61 -2.03 27.57 -7.67
N SER A 62 -0.96 26.82 -7.96
CA SER A 62 -0.21 26.92 -9.22
C SER A 62 -0.97 26.39 -10.44
N ILE A 63 -2.06 25.64 -10.22
CA ILE A 63 -2.93 25.13 -11.28
C ILE A 63 -3.93 26.23 -11.66
N PRO A 64 -4.02 26.62 -12.94
CA PRO A 64 -4.95 27.65 -13.39
C PRO A 64 -6.39 27.23 -13.07
N GLY A 65 -7.08 28.05 -12.25
CA GLY A 65 -8.45 27.80 -11.77
C GLY A 65 -8.58 27.51 -10.27
N PHE A 66 -7.46 27.30 -9.55
CA PHE A 66 -7.44 27.03 -8.11
C PHE A 66 -6.82 28.15 -7.25
N GLU A 67 -6.48 29.30 -7.87
CA GLU A 67 -5.92 30.48 -7.19
C GLU A 67 -6.79 30.98 -6.02
N TRP A 68 -8.10 30.74 -6.09
CA TRP A 68 -9.06 31.14 -5.05
C TRP A 68 -8.79 30.47 -3.70
N ILE A 69 -8.16 29.29 -3.67
CA ILE A 69 -7.87 28.52 -2.45
C ILE A 69 -6.97 29.30 -1.48
N MET A 70 -6.05 30.13 -1.99
CA MET A 70 -5.19 30.96 -1.14
C MET A 70 -5.89 32.23 -0.62
N SER A 71 -6.91 32.72 -1.31
CA SER A 71 -7.61 33.96 -0.98
C SER A 71 -8.88 33.78 -0.14
N PHE A 72 -9.37 32.54 -0.03
CA PHE A 72 -10.66 32.25 0.58
C PHE A 72 -10.53 32.13 2.11
N ASP A 73 -11.36 32.92 2.81
CA ASP A 73 -11.47 32.95 4.28
C ASP A 73 -10.14 33.18 5.03
N GLY A 74 -9.34 34.16 4.57
CA GLY A 74 -8.14 34.61 5.27
C GLY A 74 -6.96 33.63 5.32
N GLY A 75 -7.03 32.51 4.59
CA GLY A 75 -5.98 31.49 4.55
C GLY A 75 -6.28 30.22 5.37
N ASP A 76 -7.41 30.17 6.07
CA ASP A 76 -7.81 29.00 6.87
C ASP A 76 -8.06 27.76 5.98
N LEU A 77 -8.57 27.96 4.76
CA LEU A 77 -8.71 26.89 3.79
C LEU A 77 -7.37 26.36 3.28
N ALA A 78 -6.34 27.20 3.14
CA ALA A 78 -5.01 26.73 2.73
C ALA A 78 -4.40 25.83 3.80
N SER A 79 -4.63 26.14 5.09
CA SER A 79 -4.22 25.29 6.21
C SER A 79 -4.96 23.95 6.21
N LEU A 80 -6.29 23.96 6.00
CA LEU A 80 -7.10 22.75 5.86
C LEU A 80 -6.64 21.89 4.66
N VAL A 81 -6.43 22.51 3.50
CA VAL A 81 -5.98 21.81 2.29
C VAL A 81 -4.61 21.16 2.53
N ASN A 82 -3.64 21.86 3.10
CA ASN A 82 -2.34 21.26 3.43
C ASN A 82 -2.45 20.09 4.43
N GLY A 83 -3.41 20.14 5.36
CA GLY A 83 -3.63 19.06 6.32
C GLY A 83 -4.32 17.81 5.74
N TYR A 84 -5.32 18.00 4.87
CA TYR A 84 -6.18 16.90 4.40
C TYR A 84 -5.85 16.41 2.99
N LEU A 85 -5.36 17.28 2.09
CA LEU A 85 -5.11 16.94 0.69
C LEU A 85 -4.10 15.79 0.52
N PRO A 86 -2.95 15.75 1.22
CA PRO A 86 -2.01 14.63 1.12
C PRO A 86 -2.66 13.31 1.55
N VAL A 87 -3.49 13.36 2.59
CA VAL A 87 -4.17 12.18 3.15
C VAL A 87 -5.20 11.64 2.16
N VAL A 88 -6.03 12.51 1.58
CA VAL A 88 -7.04 12.13 0.59
C VAL A 88 -6.39 11.60 -0.69
N ALA A 89 -5.32 12.25 -1.16
CA ALA A 89 -4.57 11.79 -2.33
C ALA A 89 -3.94 10.40 -2.09
N LEU A 90 -3.38 10.17 -0.91
CA LEU A 90 -2.86 8.86 -0.52
C LEU A 90 -3.97 7.80 -0.48
N LEU A 91 -5.12 8.11 0.12
CA LEU A 91 -6.28 7.20 0.16
C LEU A 91 -6.77 6.85 -1.25
N ALA A 92 -6.78 7.81 -2.18
CA ALA A 92 -7.17 7.55 -3.56
C ALA A 92 -6.25 6.53 -4.24
N ILE A 93 -4.94 6.61 -4.01
CA ILE A 93 -4.00 5.61 -4.54
C ILE A 93 -4.21 4.25 -3.87
N ILE A 94 -4.44 4.21 -2.55
CA ILE A 94 -4.70 2.96 -1.83
C ILE A 94 -5.96 2.27 -2.36
N LEU A 95 -7.01 3.03 -2.66
CA LEU A 95 -8.24 2.51 -3.27
C LEU A 95 -8.03 1.98 -4.69
N LEU A 96 -7.02 2.47 -5.39
CA LEU A 96 -6.68 2.05 -6.74
C LEU A 96 -5.84 0.75 -6.77
N LEU A 97 -5.06 0.47 -5.71
CA LEU A 97 -4.27 -0.76 -5.58
C LEU A 97 -5.06 -2.07 -5.77
N PRO A 98 -6.22 -2.30 -5.12
CA PRO A 98 -6.96 -3.55 -5.31
C PRO A 98 -7.39 -3.76 -6.76
N ILE A 99 -7.73 -2.68 -7.49
CA ILE A 99 -8.08 -2.73 -8.92
C ILE A 99 -6.86 -3.17 -9.74
N ILE A 100 -5.67 -2.64 -9.45
CA ILE A 100 -4.42 -3.09 -10.10
C ILE A 100 -4.16 -4.56 -9.79
N PHE A 101 -4.28 -4.99 -8.53
CA PHE A 101 -4.01 -6.37 -8.14
C PHE A 101 -5.00 -7.34 -8.78
N GLU A 102 -6.27 -6.96 -8.91
CA GLU A 102 -7.27 -7.74 -9.62
C GLU A 102 -6.88 -7.88 -11.09
N TRP A 103 -6.51 -6.77 -11.74
CA TRP A 103 -6.09 -6.80 -13.13
C TRP A 103 -4.88 -7.73 -13.34
N ILE A 104 -3.88 -7.69 -12.45
CA ILE A 104 -2.73 -8.61 -12.48
C ILE A 104 -3.18 -10.06 -12.27
N ALA A 105 -3.99 -10.33 -11.25
CA ALA A 105 -4.43 -11.68 -10.91
C ALA A 105 -5.28 -12.33 -12.02
N VAL A 106 -6.13 -11.53 -12.68
CA VAL A 106 -7.03 -11.99 -13.73
C VAL A 106 -6.34 -12.09 -15.08
N ASN A 107 -5.67 -11.02 -15.53
CA ASN A 107 -5.18 -10.91 -16.91
C ASN A 107 -3.73 -11.38 -17.07
N TYR A 108 -2.90 -11.20 -16.05
CA TYR A 108 -1.49 -11.59 -16.11
C TYR A 108 -1.27 -12.99 -15.53
N GLU A 109 -1.74 -13.27 -14.31
CA GLU A 109 -1.56 -14.59 -13.69
C GLU A 109 -2.50 -15.65 -14.25
N LEU A 110 -3.61 -15.22 -14.85
CA LEU A 110 -4.66 -16.09 -15.38
C LEU A 110 -5.16 -17.09 -14.33
N ARG A 111 -5.47 -16.58 -13.12
CA ARG A 111 -6.01 -17.42 -12.04
C ARG A 111 -7.34 -18.05 -12.46
N LYS A 112 -7.54 -19.29 -12.01
CA LYS A 112 -8.63 -20.16 -12.47
C LYS A 112 -9.92 -20.02 -11.67
N THR A 113 -9.86 -19.47 -10.46
CA THR A 113 -11.02 -19.28 -9.60
C THR A 113 -11.12 -17.86 -9.08
N HIS A 114 -12.34 -17.38 -8.86
CA HIS A 114 -12.61 -16.07 -8.28
C HIS A 114 -12.10 -15.99 -6.84
N SER A 115 -12.30 -17.04 -6.05
CA SER A 115 -11.81 -17.14 -4.67
C SER A 115 -10.27 -16.98 -4.58
N ASP A 116 -9.54 -17.50 -5.57
CA ASP A 116 -8.08 -17.38 -5.60
C ASP A 116 -7.60 -16.00 -6.06
N VAL A 117 -8.36 -15.35 -6.95
CA VAL A 117 -8.15 -13.93 -7.31
C VAL A 117 -8.35 -13.04 -6.08
N GLU A 118 -9.46 -13.19 -5.36
CA GLU A 118 -9.77 -12.42 -4.16
C GLU A 118 -8.71 -12.62 -3.07
N LYS A 119 -8.32 -13.88 -2.82
CA LYS A 119 -7.24 -14.19 -1.89
C LYS A 119 -5.93 -13.51 -2.28
N SER A 120 -5.59 -13.48 -3.57
CA SER A 120 -4.39 -12.82 -4.06
C SER A 120 -4.43 -11.31 -3.82
N ILE A 121 -5.56 -10.66 -4.17
CA ILE A 121 -5.79 -9.24 -3.96
C ILE A 121 -5.64 -8.90 -2.48
N LEU A 122 -6.35 -9.61 -1.60
CA LEU A 122 -6.33 -9.37 -0.15
C LEU A 122 -4.91 -9.55 0.42
N THR A 123 -4.21 -10.61 0.02
CA THR A 123 -2.84 -10.87 0.49
C THR A 123 -1.89 -9.74 0.09
N ARG A 124 -1.93 -9.31 -1.17
CA ARG A 124 -1.08 -8.23 -1.69
C ARG A 124 -1.42 -6.89 -1.05
N TYR A 125 -2.71 -6.59 -0.96
CA TYR A 125 -3.21 -5.38 -0.32
C TYR A 125 -2.78 -5.31 1.15
N PHE A 126 -2.86 -6.41 1.88
CA PHE A 126 -2.36 -6.48 3.25
C PHE A 126 -0.86 -6.14 3.35
N TYR A 127 -0.02 -6.66 2.45
CA TYR A 127 1.41 -6.32 2.43
C TYR A 127 1.68 -4.85 2.12
N TYR A 128 0.94 -4.26 1.17
CA TYR A 128 1.07 -2.83 0.88
C TYR A 128 0.59 -1.96 2.04
N GLN A 129 -0.48 -2.35 2.73
CA GLN A 129 -0.94 -1.66 3.93
C GLN A 129 0.09 -1.75 5.06
N LEU A 130 0.73 -2.92 5.23
CA LEU A 130 1.82 -3.10 6.18
C LEU A 130 3.02 -2.21 5.84
N ALA A 131 3.40 -2.15 4.55
CA ALA A 131 4.45 -1.25 4.09
C ALA A 131 4.09 0.22 4.36
N ASN A 132 2.84 0.62 4.11
CA ASN A 132 2.35 1.96 4.38
C ASN A 132 2.48 2.33 5.87
N ILE A 133 2.00 1.46 6.78
CA ILE A 133 2.14 1.66 8.22
C ILE A 133 3.61 1.71 8.62
N TYR A 134 4.44 0.80 8.08
CA TYR A 134 5.87 0.79 8.35
C TYR A 134 6.53 2.11 7.95
N ILE A 135 6.20 2.67 6.78
CA ILE A 135 6.73 3.96 6.33
C ILE A 135 6.27 5.08 7.27
N THR A 136 4.99 5.14 7.64
CA THR A 136 4.46 6.17 8.53
C THR A 136 5.13 6.11 9.91
N VAL A 137 5.27 4.91 10.48
CA VAL A 137 5.91 4.70 11.79
C VAL A 137 7.42 4.95 11.73
N THR A 138 8.10 4.49 10.67
CA THR A 138 9.55 4.66 10.50
C THR A 138 9.92 6.12 10.25
N ALA A 139 9.13 6.83 9.43
CA ALA A 139 9.31 8.26 9.21
C ALA A 139 9.10 9.07 10.49
N GLY A 140 8.13 8.68 11.34
CA GLY A 140 7.82 9.39 12.58
C GLY A 140 8.72 9.06 13.77
N SER A 141 9.26 7.84 13.88
CA SER A 141 9.99 7.38 15.08
C SER A 141 11.44 6.96 14.83
N ILE A 142 11.73 6.34 13.68
CA ILE A 142 13.06 5.80 13.41
C ILE A 142 13.96 6.90 12.88
N TRP A 143 13.50 7.79 12.00
CA TRP A 143 14.37 8.86 11.44
C TRP A 143 14.96 9.78 12.52
N THR A 144 14.16 10.13 13.52
CA THR A 144 14.60 10.94 14.68
C THR A 144 15.52 10.17 15.64
N SER A 145 15.40 8.85 15.71
CA SER A 145 16.23 8.01 16.58
C SER A 145 17.41 7.36 15.84
N LEU A 146 17.48 7.45 14.51
CA LEU A 146 18.52 6.81 13.69
C LEU A 146 19.87 7.49 13.87
N SER A 147 19.92 8.81 14.09
CA SER A 147 21.16 9.49 14.48
C SER A 147 21.68 8.96 15.82
N ASP A 148 20.79 8.81 16.80
CA ASP A 148 21.14 8.30 18.13
C ASP A 148 21.55 6.82 18.10
N ILE A 149 20.96 6.03 17.20
CA ILE A 149 21.29 4.61 16.97
C ILE A 149 22.66 4.47 16.27
N LEU A 150 22.97 5.33 15.29
CA LEU A 150 24.27 5.34 14.60
C LEU A 150 25.41 5.75 15.53
N ASP A 151 25.15 6.70 16.44
CA ASP A 151 26.14 7.11 17.44
C ASP A 151 26.29 6.09 18.59
N HIS A 152 25.23 5.32 18.90
CA HIS A 152 25.24 4.33 19.99
C HIS A 152 24.58 2.99 19.61
N PRO A 153 25.25 2.13 18.82
CA PRO A 153 24.68 0.87 18.31
C PRO A 153 24.33 -0.15 19.40
N GLY A 154 24.82 0.01 20.64
CA GLY A 154 24.44 -0.83 21.78
C GLY A 154 23.02 -0.60 22.33
N ASN A 155 22.39 0.52 21.98
CA ASN A 155 21.07 0.92 22.52
C ASN A 155 19.89 0.62 21.59
N VAL A 156 20.13 -0.04 20.44
CA VAL A 156 19.09 -0.38 19.45
C VAL A 156 17.89 -1.09 20.09
N PHE A 157 18.14 -2.09 20.93
CA PHE A 157 17.08 -2.83 21.63
C PHE A 157 16.32 -1.99 22.66
N ALA A 158 17.00 -1.05 23.34
CA ALA A 158 16.37 -0.14 24.30
C ALA A 158 15.49 0.91 23.59
N ILE A 159 15.94 1.44 22.45
CA ILE A 159 15.22 2.42 21.64
C ILE A 159 14.00 1.79 20.96
N LEU A 160 14.13 0.58 20.41
CA LEU A 160 13.01 -0.19 19.86
C LEU A 160 11.99 -0.53 20.95
N GLY A 161 12.45 -0.94 22.13
CA GLY A 161 11.59 -1.21 23.29
C GLY A 161 10.81 0.02 23.77
N LYS A 162 11.39 1.22 23.65
CA LYS A 162 10.74 2.49 24.04
C LYS A 162 9.75 3.01 22.99
N SER A 163 9.94 2.64 21.72
CA SER A 163 9.13 3.12 20.59
C SER A 163 7.90 2.25 20.31
N LEU A 164 7.97 0.96 20.65
CA LEU A 164 6.87 -0.01 20.53
C LEU A 164 5.54 0.46 21.15
N PRO A 165 5.49 0.98 22.39
CA PRO A 165 4.25 1.44 23.03
C PRO A 165 3.54 2.57 22.27
N THR A 166 4.30 3.45 21.59
CA THR A 166 3.76 4.56 20.81
C THR A 166 2.97 4.08 19.59
N VAL A 167 3.38 2.96 19.00
CA VAL A 167 2.73 2.36 17.82
C VAL A 167 1.46 1.59 18.21
N VAL A 168 1.36 1.11 19.46
CA VAL A 168 0.15 0.41 19.96
C VAL A 168 -1.09 1.29 19.90
N GLY A 169 -0.97 2.59 20.19
CA GLY A 169 -2.09 3.54 20.11
C GLY A 169 -2.69 3.67 18.70
N TYR A 170 -1.84 3.60 17.67
CA TYR A 170 -2.28 3.63 16.27
C TYR A 170 -3.07 2.35 15.91
N PHE A 171 -2.57 1.17 16.29
CA PHE A 171 -3.25 -0.09 16.01
C PHE A 171 -4.59 -0.24 16.77
N VAL A 172 -4.67 0.29 18.01
CA VAL A 172 -5.95 0.33 18.75
C VAL A 172 -6.97 1.25 18.06
N THR A 173 -6.52 2.38 17.55
CA THR A 173 -7.39 3.33 16.82
C THR A 173 -7.88 2.74 15.49
N LEU A 174 -7.01 2.02 14.79
CA LEU A 174 -7.35 1.28 13.56
C LEU A 174 -8.41 0.19 13.83
N LEU A 175 -8.37 -0.49 14.98
CA LEU A 175 -9.34 -1.51 15.35
C LEU A 175 -10.68 -0.95 15.84
N MET A 176 -10.70 0.29 16.31
CA MET A 176 -11.91 0.98 16.79
C MET A 176 -12.70 1.65 15.65
N THR A 177 -12.08 1.86 14.50
CA THR A 177 -12.68 2.49 13.32
C THR A 177 -13.12 1.44 12.32
#